data_AF-A0A497KS82-F1
#
_entry.id   AF-A0A497KS82-F1
#
_cell.length_a   1.000
_cell.length_b   1.000
_cell.length_c   1.000
_cell.angle_alpha   90.00
_cell.angle_beta   90.00
_cell.angle_gamma   90.00
#
_symmetry.space_group_name_H-M   'P 1'
#
loop_
_entity.id
_entity.type
_entity.pdbx_description
1 polymer ?
#
loop_
_entity_poly.entity_id
_entity_poly.type
_entity_poly.pdbx_seq_one_letter_code
_entity_poly.pdbx_strand_id
1 'polypeptide(L)'
;MWILAPISAIASIIAGGILYNYVSKQDSGTEKMKEIAAAIKEGADAFLKREYMVLAYFVAVVAVALAIFINPIMAPTYIFGSVCSGLAGFFGMQVALKANVRTANAAREGLNRAFPIAFRGGAVMGLSVVGMGLLGISIVYGLTGNPEIILGYSFGASAMALFAKAGGGIYTKTADIGADLVGKVELGIPEDDPRNPAVIADNVGDNVGDVAGMGADLFDSYVASVVAAMILGGELEMAELLGTEQIPLIFAGLGVIASLIGVAVVRVGKKGNPGKALNFGTYFTCIVFTALTFLVTYLLEINIGIWIAANIGLLSGVIIGITTDYFTSIDRSPTIKTAESSQTGAAINIITGFSYGLISLFPPLLGIGIASTTAYYVAEYFGISGLYGISMAALGMLSIVGMIVAGDAYGPISDNAKGIAEQASLSEKVIEVADRLDAAGNTSKAITKGFAIGAAGLTVISLL
;
A
#
# COMPACT_ATOMS: atom_id res chain seq x y z
N MET A 1 -1.40 -27.00 -8.86
CA MET A 1 -0.31 -26.08 -9.23
C MET A 1 -0.28 -24.82 -8.37
N TRP A 2 -1.44 -24.32 -7.91
CA TRP A 2 -1.56 -23.10 -7.11
C TRP A 2 -1.02 -23.16 -5.66
N ILE A 3 -0.48 -24.29 -5.17
CA ILE A 3 0.06 -24.46 -3.80
C ILE A 3 1.21 -23.46 -3.49
N LEU A 4 1.88 -22.96 -4.53
CA LEU A 4 2.86 -21.88 -4.38
C LEU A 4 2.26 -20.63 -3.70
N ALA A 5 0.99 -20.32 -3.96
CA ALA A 5 0.30 -19.16 -3.41
C ALA A 5 0.22 -19.21 -1.87
N PRO A 6 -0.39 -20.23 -1.21
CA PRO A 6 -0.41 -20.29 0.24
C PRO A 6 0.98 -20.42 0.86
N ILE A 7 1.93 -21.11 0.21
CA ILE A 7 3.31 -21.21 0.73
C ILE A 7 4.00 -19.84 0.76
N SER A 8 3.95 -19.09 -0.34
CA SER A 8 4.54 -17.75 -0.43
C SER A 8 3.85 -16.77 0.52
N ALA A 9 2.52 -16.87 0.67
CA ALA A 9 1.74 -16.08 1.62
C ALA A 9 2.16 -16.33 3.08
N ILE A 10 2.34 -17.60 3.48
CA ILE A 10 2.85 -17.96 4.80
C ILE A 10 4.28 -17.45 5.00
N ALA A 11 5.14 -17.60 3.98
CA ALA A 11 6.50 -17.06 4.02
C ALA A 11 6.51 -15.53 4.21
N SER A 12 5.57 -14.82 3.58
CA SER A 12 5.37 -13.38 3.76
C SER A 12 5.03 -13.01 5.19
N ILE A 13 4.06 -13.70 5.79
CA ILE A 13 3.65 -13.47 7.19
C ILE A 13 4.81 -13.76 8.16
N ILE A 14 5.54 -14.86 7.94
CA ILE A 14 6.71 -15.20 8.76
C ILE A 14 7.80 -14.12 8.63
N ALA A 15 8.11 -13.68 7.41
CA ALA A 15 9.08 -12.62 7.18
C ALA A 15 8.65 -11.30 7.85
N GLY A 16 7.36 -10.96 7.77
CA GLY A 16 6.76 -9.85 8.52
C GLY A 16 6.97 -10.00 10.03
N GLY A 17 6.72 -11.18 10.61
CA GLY A 17 6.99 -11.46 12.02
C GLY A 17 8.47 -11.30 12.41
N ILE A 18 9.39 -11.70 11.54
CA ILE A 18 10.84 -11.51 11.74
C ILE A 18 11.20 -10.02 11.74
N LEU A 19 10.69 -9.26 10.77
CA LEU A 19 10.93 -7.82 10.68
C LEU A 19 10.30 -7.06 11.86
N TYR A 20 9.10 -7.46 12.30
CA TYR A 20 8.45 -6.92 13.49
C TYR A 20 9.32 -7.12 14.76
N ASN A 21 9.90 -8.32 14.92
CA ASN A 21 10.82 -8.60 16.02
C ASN A 21 12.11 -7.77 15.90
N TYR A 22 12.64 -7.59 14.68
CA TYR A 22 13.79 -6.72 14.44
C TYR A 22 13.52 -5.27 14.87
N VAL A 23 12.39 -4.71 14.46
CA VAL A 23 11.97 -3.35 14.84
C VAL A 23 11.78 -3.29 16.36
N SER A 24 11.03 -4.22 16.95
CA SER A 24 10.73 -4.22 18.39
C SER A 24 11.99 -4.22 19.28
N LYS A 25 13.08 -4.83 18.82
CA LYS A 25 14.37 -4.88 19.53
C LYS A 25 15.20 -3.59 19.45
N GLN A 26 14.87 -2.64 18.58
CA GLN A 26 15.60 -1.37 18.52
C GLN A 26 15.26 -0.50 19.74
N ASP A 27 16.21 0.35 20.11
CA ASP A 27 16.09 1.26 21.24
C ASP A 27 15.02 2.33 21.00
N SER A 28 14.12 2.50 21.96
CA SER A 28 13.02 3.47 21.94
C SER A 28 13.44 4.85 22.46
N GLY A 29 14.73 5.06 22.76
CA GLY A 29 15.29 6.37 23.07
C GLY A 29 14.99 6.85 24.48
N THR A 30 14.84 8.17 24.64
CA THR A 30 14.71 8.82 25.94
C THR A 30 13.34 8.58 26.57
N GLU A 31 13.21 8.82 27.88
CA GLU A 31 11.92 8.72 28.57
C GLU A 31 10.87 9.68 27.95
N LYS A 32 11.29 10.88 27.53
CA LYS A 32 10.37 11.82 26.89
C LYS A 32 9.80 11.29 25.58
N MET A 33 10.64 10.66 24.76
CA MET A 33 10.21 10.04 23.50
C MET A 33 9.25 8.87 23.75
N LYS A 34 9.49 8.06 24.78
CA LYS A 34 8.60 6.97 25.17
C LYS A 34 7.25 7.47 25.67
N GLU A 35 7.22 8.57 26.42
CA GLU A 35 5.99 9.21 26.90
C GLU A 35 5.12 9.67 25.72
N ILE A 36 5.70 10.39 24.75
CA ILE A 36 5.00 10.86 23.55
C ILE A 36 4.48 9.66 22.73
N ALA A 37 5.34 8.67 22.50
CA ALA A 37 4.95 7.46 21.77
C ALA A 37 3.81 6.68 22.47
N ALA A 38 3.77 6.69 23.80
CA ALA A 38 2.69 6.07 24.57
C ALA A 38 1.36 6.82 24.38
N ALA A 39 1.38 8.16 24.36
CA ALA A 39 0.19 8.97 24.10
C ALA A 39 -0.36 8.75 22.67
N ILE A 40 0.51 8.72 21.66
CA ILE A 40 0.13 8.40 20.27
C ILE A 40 -0.47 6.99 20.20
N LYS A 41 0.17 6.01 20.83
CA LYS A 41 -0.32 4.63 20.86
C LYS A 41 -1.70 4.53 21.52
N GLU A 42 -1.91 5.21 22.65
CA GLU A 42 -3.19 5.20 23.35
C GLU A 42 -4.31 5.77 22.47
N GLY A 43 -4.07 6.91 21.81
CA GLY A 43 -5.02 7.51 20.88
C GLY A 43 -5.34 6.62 19.69
N ALA A 44 -4.32 6.03 19.06
CA ALA A 44 -4.48 5.15 17.91
C ALA A 44 -5.24 3.87 18.27
N ASP A 45 -4.90 3.22 19.39
CA ASP A 45 -5.61 2.03 19.88
C ASP A 45 -7.08 2.35 20.22
N ALA A 46 -7.35 3.51 20.83
CA ALA A 46 -8.70 3.94 21.17
C ALA A 46 -9.55 4.20 19.91
N PHE A 47 -9.00 4.91 18.92
CA PHE A 47 -9.67 5.17 17.66
C PHE A 47 -9.97 3.87 16.91
N LEU A 48 -8.96 3.02 16.69
CA LEU A 48 -9.11 1.79 15.91
C LEU A 48 -10.11 0.83 16.56
N LYS A 49 -10.08 0.73 17.91
CA LYS A 49 -11.09 -0.04 18.65
C LYS A 49 -12.50 0.47 18.41
N ARG A 50 -12.70 1.79 18.42
CA ARG A 50 -14.02 2.39 18.20
C ARG A 50 -14.49 2.18 16.78
N GLU A 51 -13.62 2.43 15.80
CA GLU A 51 -13.88 2.21 14.38
C GLU A 51 -14.28 0.75 14.13
N TYR A 52 -13.45 -0.21 14.57
CA TYR A 52 -13.67 -1.63 14.30
C TYR A 52 -14.92 -2.17 15.00
N MET A 53 -15.29 -1.65 16.18
CA MET A 53 -16.57 -2.00 16.80
C MET A 53 -17.76 -1.56 15.94
N VAL A 54 -17.73 -0.36 15.36
CA VAL A 54 -18.80 0.12 14.49
C VAL A 54 -18.85 -0.71 13.20
N LEU A 55 -17.68 -1.02 12.63
CA LEU A 55 -17.58 -1.85 11.43
C LEU A 55 -18.03 -3.28 11.64
N ALA A 56 -17.79 -3.86 12.82
CA ALA A 56 -18.28 -5.21 13.14
C ALA A 56 -19.81 -5.29 13.05
N TYR A 57 -20.55 -4.27 13.49
CA TYR A 57 -22.00 -4.22 13.32
C TYR A 57 -22.42 -4.13 11.85
N PHE A 58 -21.75 -3.27 11.08
CA PHE A 58 -22.02 -3.15 9.64
C PHE A 58 -21.77 -4.48 8.90
N VAL A 59 -20.61 -5.09 9.13
CA VAL A 59 -20.22 -6.39 8.56
C VAL A 59 -21.25 -7.46 8.95
N ALA A 60 -21.70 -7.51 10.20
CA ALA A 60 -22.71 -8.49 10.62
C ALA A 60 -24.05 -8.31 9.87
N VAL A 61 -24.52 -7.08 9.70
CA VAL A 61 -25.77 -6.79 8.96
C VAL A 61 -25.64 -7.19 7.49
N VAL A 62 -24.54 -6.83 6.83
CA VAL A 62 -24.30 -7.19 5.43
C VAL A 62 -24.14 -8.71 5.27
N ALA A 63 -23.46 -9.38 6.19
CA ALA A 63 -23.31 -10.84 6.16
C ALA A 63 -24.67 -11.56 6.21
N VAL A 64 -25.60 -11.09 7.07
CA VAL A 64 -26.97 -11.64 7.13
C VAL A 64 -27.70 -11.40 5.80
N ALA A 65 -27.58 -10.20 5.22
CA ALA A 65 -28.19 -9.91 3.93
C ALA A 65 -27.64 -10.80 2.81
N LEU A 66 -26.32 -11.00 2.75
CA LEU A 66 -25.68 -11.90 1.77
C LEU A 66 -26.14 -13.35 1.94
N ALA A 67 -26.28 -13.82 3.19
CA ALA A 67 -26.74 -15.18 3.47
C ALA A 67 -28.18 -15.43 3.01
N ILE A 68 -29.05 -14.43 3.15
CA ILE A 68 -30.48 -14.54 2.81
C ILE A 68 -30.72 -14.34 1.31
N PHE A 69 -30.10 -13.31 0.71
CA PHE A 69 -30.45 -12.85 -0.63
C PHE A 69 -29.53 -13.37 -1.74
N ILE A 70 -28.31 -13.81 -1.43
CA ILE A 70 -27.32 -14.22 -2.44
C ILE A 70 -26.95 -15.70 -2.26
N ASN A 71 -26.15 -16.01 -1.23
CA ASN A 71 -25.69 -17.36 -0.96
C ASN A 71 -25.22 -17.48 0.50
N PRO A 72 -25.73 -18.46 1.29
CA PRO A 72 -25.29 -18.69 2.67
C PRO A 72 -23.77 -18.87 2.84
N ILE A 73 -23.07 -19.38 1.82
CA ILE A 73 -21.61 -19.59 1.86
C ILE A 73 -20.84 -18.27 1.67
N MET A 74 -21.42 -17.25 1.03
CA MET A 74 -20.76 -15.95 0.86
C MET A 74 -20.66 -15.17 2.19
N ALA A 75 -21.58 -15.40 3.13
CA ALA A 75 -21.55 -14.74 4.44
C ALA A 75 -20.29 -15.04 5.26
N PRO A 76 -19.90 -16.31 5.51
CA PRO A 76 -18.67 -16.61 6.23
C PRO A 76 -17.41 -16.17 5.48
N THR A 77 -17.40 -16.21 4.14
CA THR A 77 -16.23 -15.72 3.37
C THR A 77 -16.11 -14.20 3.40
N TYR A 78 -17.24 -13.48 3.36
CA TYR A 78 -17.31 -12.04 3.59
C TYR A 78 -16.78 -11.64 4.96
N ILE A 79 -17.25 -12.28 6.03
CA ILE A 79 -16.74 -12.03 7.38
C ILE A 79 -15.23 -12.32 7.44
N PHE A 80 -14.78 -13.43 6.83
CA PHE A 80 -13.37 -13.78 6.80
C PHE A 80 -12.51 -12.73 6.08
N GLY A 81 -12.98 -12.20 4.96
CA GLY A 81 -12.35 -11.09 4.24
C GLY A 81 -12.23 -9.82 5.07
N SER A 82 -13.32 -9.44 5.74
CA SER A 82 -13.32 -8.30 6.64
C SER A 82 -12.33 -8.48 7.81
N VAL A 83 -12.30 -9.67 8.42
CA VAL A 83 -11.35 -9.98 9.51
C VAL A 83 -9.92 -9.92 9.02
N CYS A 84 -9.58 -10.53 7.88
CA CYS A 84 -8.21 -10.50 7.35
C CYS A 84 -7.75 -9.08 6.99
N SER A 85 -8.62 -8.27 6.36
CA SER A 85 -8.32 -6.86 6.04
C SER A 85 -8.09 -6.03 7.32
N GLY A 86 -8.98 -6.17 8.31
CA GLY A 86 -8.83 -5.50 9.60
C GLY A 86 -7.58 -5.94 10.37
N LEU A 87 -7.23 -7.23 10.33
CA LEU A 87 -6.00 -7.73 10.95
C LEU A 87 -4.74 -7.18 10.26
N ALA A 88 -4.73 -7.08 8.93
CA ALA A 88 -3.62 -6.49 8.19
C ALA A 88 -3.41 -5.02 8.61
N GLY A 89 -4.49 -4.22 8.62
CA GLY A 89 -4.46 -2.82 9.10
C GLY A 89 -3.98 -2.70 10.55
N PHE A 90 -4.51 -3.55 11.45
CA PHE A 90 -4.11 -3.58 12.86
C PHE A 90 -2.63 -3.90 13.03
N PHE A 91 -2.12 -4.96 12.40
CA PHE A 91 -0.70 -5.34 12.54
C PHE A 91 0.23 -4.28 11.95
N GLY A 92 -0.15 -3.64 10.84
CA GLY A 92 0.54 -2.48 10.28
C GLY A 92 0.64 -1.31 11.25
N MET A 93 -0.48 -0.94 11.87
CA MET A 93 -0.52 0.15 12.84
C MET A 93 0.35 -0.16 14.06
N GLN A 94 0.27 -1.38 14.61
CA GLN A 94 1.04 -1.78 15.80
C GLN A 94 2.56 -1.75 15.55
N VAL A 95 3.02 -2.13 14.36
CA VAL A 95 4.44 -2.03 14.01
C VAL A 95 4.85 -0.59 13.73
N ALA A 96 4.00 0.22 13.09
CA ALA A 96 4.27 1.62 12.85
C ALA A 96 4.47 2.36 14.17
N LEU A 97 3.51 2.29 15.10
CA LEU A 97 3.61 2.90 16.43
C LEU A 97 4.92 2.54 17.17
N LYS A 98 5.41 1.30 17.00
CA LYS A 98 6.72 0.89 17.52
C LYS A 98 7.89 1.48 16.75
N ALA A 99 7.81 1.48 15.42
CA ALA A 99 8.86 1.95 14.53
C ALA A 99 9.06 3.47 14.66
N ASN A 100 8.01 4.26 14.85
CA ASN A 100 8.05 5.73 14.91
C ASN A 100 9.12 6.24 15.88
N VAL A 101 8.97 5.88 17.16
CA VAL A 101 9.90 6.30 18.24
C VAL A 101 11.32 5.76 18.05
N ARG A 102 11.45 4.56 17.48
CA ARG A 102 12.74 3.91 17.23
C ARG A 102 13.48 4.55 16.06
N THR A 103 12.74 4.96 15.04
CA THR A 103 13.25 5.73 13.91
C THR A 103 13.72 7.11 14.38
N ALA A 104 12.93 7.80 15.22
CA ALA A 104 13.32 9.08 15.81
C ALA A 104 14.62 8.96 16.62
N ASN A 105 14.76 7.88 17.42
CA ASN A 105 15.98 7.68 18.20
C ASN A 105 17.18 7.37 17.30
N ALA A 106 17.00 6.53 16.29
CA ALA A 106 18.05 6.20 15.34
C ALA A 106 18.46 7.37 14.43
N ALA A 107 17.58 8.36 14.22
CA ALA A 107 17.91 9.58 13.47
C ALA A 107 19.03 10.39 14.15
N ARG A 108 19.24 10.21 15.47
CA ARG A 108 20.39 10.77 16.21
C ARG A 108 21.74 10.23 15.74
N GLU A 109 21.75 8.99 15.22
CA GLU A 109 22.93 8.37 14.58
C GLU A 109 23.00 8.61 13.07
N GLY A 110 21.96 9.24 12.51
CA GLY A 110 21.86 9.64 11.11
C GLY A 110 21.08 8.68 10.21
N LEU A 111 20.96 9.09 8.95
CA LEU A 111 20.05 8.50 7.96
C LEU A 111 20.23 6.98 7.76
N ASN A 112 21.46 6.49 7.75
CA ASN A 112 21.76 5.07 7.51
C ASN A 112 21.21 4.15 8.62
N ARG A 113 21.02 4.68 9.83
CA ARG A 113 20.44 3.95 10.97
C ARG A 113 18.93 4.09 11.05
N ALA A 114 18.40 5.28 10.78
CA ALA A 114 16.96 5.55 10.84
C ALA A 114 16.18 4.89 9.69
N PHE A 115 16.67 5.02 8.44
CA PHE A 115 15.97 4.54 7.26
C PHE A 115 15.61 3.04 7.33
N PRO A 116 16.51 2.11 7.70
CA PRO A 116 16.17 0.69 7.77
C PRO A 116 15.09 0.36 8.81
N ILE A 117 14.98 1.14 9.89
CA ILE A 117 13.95 0.91 10.92
C ILE A 117 12.58 1.31 10.35
N ALA A 118 12.49 2.52 9.79
CA ALA A 118 11.27 3.00 9.16
C ALA A 118 10.82 2.07 8.02
N PHE A 119 11.75 1.73 7.11
CA PHE A 119 11.43 0.92 5.94
C PHE A 119 11.03 -0.50 6.32
N ARG A 120 11.70 -1.11 7.30
CA ARG A 120 11.31 -2.46 7.78
C ARG A 120 9.99 -2.42 8.54
N GLY A 121 9.68 -1.32 9.24
CA GLY A 121 8.37 -1.10 9.83
C GLY A 121 7.27 -1.08 8.75
N GLY A 122 7.46 -0.31 7.68
CA GLY A 122 6.55 -0.30 6.53
C GLY A 122 6.47 -1.65 5.82
N ALA A 123 7.59 -2.36 5.68
CA ALA A 123 7.62 -3.68 5.04
C ALA A 123 6.81 -4.74 5.79
N VAL A 124 6.75 -4.68 7.12
CA VAL A 124 5.86 -5.56 7.90
C VAL A 124 4.40 -5.35 7.47
N MET A 125 4.01 -4.11 7.21
CA MET A 125 2.67 -3.81 6.72
C MET A 125 2.43 -4.40 5.32
N GLY A 126 3.33 -4.12 4.36
CA GLY A 126 3.19 -4.63 2.99
C GLY A 126 3.17 -6.15 2.90
N LEU A 127 4.03 -6.83 3.68
CA LEU A 127 4.07 -8.29 3.75
C LEU A 127 2.83 -8.90 4.44
N SER A 128 2.24 -8.18 5.41
CA SER A 128 0.98 -8.60 6.05
C SER A 128 -0.19 -8.47 5.08
N VAL A 129 -0.26 -7.38 4.32
CA VAL A 129 -1.30 -7.16 3.29
C VAL A 129 -1.30 -8.27 2.25
N VAL A 130 -0.16 -8.53 1.59
CA VAL A 130 -0.11 -9.57 0.56
C VAL A 130 -0.20 -10.97 1.13
N GLY A 131 0.37 -11.20 2.32
CA GLY A 131 0.36 -12.49 2.98
C GLY A 131 -1.05 -12.89 3.40
N MET A 132 -1.78 -12.02 4.09
CA MET A 132 -3.16 -12.32 4.50
C MET A 132 -4.11 -12.31 3.30
N GLY A 133 -3.95 -11.36 2.37
CA GLY A 133 -4.74 -11.29 1.15
C GLY A 133 -4.70 -12.61 0.36
N LEU A 134 -3.49 -13.07 0.01
CA LEU A 134 -3.30 -14.27 -0.80
C LEU A 134 -3.61 -15.56 -0.03
N LEU A 135 -3.28 -15.62 1.26
CA LEU A 135 -3.61 -16.78 2.10
C LEU A 135 -5.12 -16.94 2.24
N GLY A 136 -5.86 -15.84 2.44
CA GLY A 136 -7.31 -15.90 2.56
C GLY A 136 -7.99 -16.35 1.27
N ILE A 137 -7.57 -15.82 0.12
CA ILE A 137 -8.00 -16.31 -1.21
C ILE A 137 -7.71 -17.81 -1.33
N SER A 138 -6.49 -18.23 -0.99
CA SER A 138 -6.05 -19.62 -1.09
C SER A 138 -6.86 -20.58 -0.20
N ILE A 139 -7.24 -20.14 1.01
CA ILE A 139 -8.06 -20.93 1.93
C ILE A 139 -9.49 -21.06 1.39
N VAL A 140 -10.11 -19.96 0.99
CA VAL A 140 -11.48 -19.98 0.45
C VAL A 140 -11.52 -20.86 -0.81
N TYR A 141 -10.55 -20.67 -1.71
CA TYR A 141 -10.45 -21.47 -2.92
C TYR A 141 -10.20 -22.95 -2.61
N GLY A 142 -9.26 -23.28 -1.71
CA GLY A 142 -8.97 -24.66 -1.35
C GLY A 142 -10.14 -25.42 -0.71
N LEU A 143 -11.04 -24.72 -0.03
CA LEU A 143 -12.23 -25.31 0.59
C LEU A 143 -13.41 -25.47 -0.38
N THR A 144 -13.50 -24.60 -1.39
CA THR A 144 -14.70 -24.48 -2.22
C THR A 144 -14.49 -24.90 -3.67
N GLY A 145 -13.28 -24.72 -4.20
CA GLY A 145 -12.97 -24.88 -5.61
C GLY A 145 -13.69 -23.89 -6.53
N ASN A 146 -14.27 -22.81 -6.01
CA ASN A 146 -15.07 -21.87 -6.80
C ASN A 146 -14.61 -20.41 -6.58
N PRO A 147 -14.06 -19.73 -7.62
CA PRO A 147 -13.68 -18.32 -7.58
C PRO A 147 -14.81 -17.36 -7.21
N GLU A 148 -16.06 -17.66 -7.59
CA GLU A 148 -17.22 -16.83 -7.26
C GLU A 148 -17.44 -16.71 -5.75
N ILE A 149 -17.11 -17.76 -4.98
CA ILE A 149 -17.25 -17.72 -3.52
C ILE A 149 -16.17 -16.82 -2.88
N ILE A 150 -15.03 -16.63 -3.57
CA ILE A 150 -13.98 -15.69 -3.17
C ILE A 150 -14.43 -14.24 -3.34
N LEU A 151 -15.45 -13.94 -4.17
CA LEU A 151 -16.06 -12.61 -4.21
C LEU A 151 -16.57 -12.18 -2.83
N GLY A 152 -17.09 -13.11 -2.03
CA GLY A 152 -17.46 -12.81 -0.64
C GLY A 152 -16.25 -12.27 0.13
N TYR A 153 -15.11 -12.96 0.07
CA TYR A 153 -13.86 -12.52 0.70
C TYR A 153 -13.38 -11.16 0.19
N SER A 154 -13.40 -10.95 -1.13
CA SER A 154 -13.06 -9.65 -1.73
C SER A 154 -14.00 -8.54 -1.24
N PHE A 155 -15.31 -8.77 -1.26
CA PHE A 155 -16.30 -7.79 -0.82
C PHE A 155 -16.18 -7.46 0.67
N GLY A 156 -15.82 -8.45 1.49
CA GLY A 156 -15.51 -8.26 2.91
C GLY A 156 -14.32 -7.34 3.13
N ALA A 157 -13.29 -7.49 2.30
CA ALA A 157 -12.12 -6.62 2.30
C ALA A 157 -12.47 -5.19 1.88
N SER A 158 -13.24 -5.00 0.81
CA SER A 158 -13.68 -3.68 0.33
C SER A 158 -14.53 -2.95 1.37
N ALA A 159 -15.43 -3.65 2.04
CA ALA A 159 -16.26 -3.08 3.10
C ALA A 159 -15.40 -2.52 4.25
N MET A 160 -14.38 -3.26 4.69
CA MET A 160 -13.46 -2.76 5.71
C MET A 160 -12.60 -1.60 5.20
N ALA A 161 -12.09 -1.69 3.98
CA ALA A 161 -11.24 -0.68 3.37
C ALA A 161 -11.92 0.68 3.23
N LEU A 162 -13.16 0.68 2.71
CA LEU A 162 -13.94 1.90 2.49
C LEU A 162 -14.05 2.73 3.77
N PHE A 163 -14.46 2.08 4.87
CA PHE A 163 -14.67 2.81 6.12
C PHE A 163 -13.37 3.09 6.88
N ALA A 164 -12.39 2.18 6.88
CA ALA A 164 -11.11 2.44 7.55
C ALA A 164 -10.38 3.62 6.90
N LYS A 165 -10.41 3.71 5.56
CA LYS A 165 -9.80 4.82 4.82
C LYS A 165 -10.57 6.13 5.03
N ALA A 166 -11.90 6.09 5.00
CA ALA A 166 -12.72 7.28 5.21
C ALA A 166 -12.65 7.78 6.67
N GLY A 167 -12.81 6.89 7.64
CA GLY A 167 -12.77 7.19 9.07
C GLY A 167 -11.41 7.71 9.51
N GLY A 168 -10.36 6.92 9.28
CA GLY A 168 -8.98 7.33 9.56
C GLY A 168 -8.58 8.59 8.81
N GLY A 169 -8.97 8.72 7.53
CA GLY A 169 -8.70 9.88 6.68
C GLY A 169 -9.33 11.18 7.18
N ILE A 170 -10.59 11.13 7.62
CA ILE A 170 -11.27 12.29 8.24
C ILE A 170 -10.56 12.69 9.53
N TYR A 171 -10.18 11.71 10.36
CA TYR A 171 -9.49 11.95 11.61
C TYR A 171 -8.13 12.66 11.39
N THR A 172 -7.25 12.07 10.57
CA THR A 172 -5.91 12.64 10.30
C THR A 172 -6.01 14.03 9.67
N LYS A 173 -6.76 14.21 8.58
CA LYS A 173 -6.72 15.49 7.86
C LYS A 173 -7.39 16.61 8.64
N THR A 174 -8.34 16.31 9.53
CA THR A 174 -8.89 17.33 10.43
C THR A 174 -7.87 17.77 11.47
N ALA A 175 -7.10 16.83 12.02
CA ALA A 175 -6.07 17.14 13.01
C ALA A 175 -4.89 17.89 12.40
N ASP A 176 -4.35 17.39 11.28
CA ASP A 176 -3.27 17.97 10.46
C ASP A 176 -3.57 19.44 10.09
N ILE A 177 -4.68 19.69 9.39
CA ILE A 177 -5.06 21.06 8.98
C ILE A 177 -5.24 21.98 10.20
N GLY A 178 -5.83 21.48 11.29
CA GLY A 178 -6.03 22.25 12.51
C GLY A 178 -4.72 22.60 13.21
N ALA A 179 -3.80 21.63 13.30
CA ALA A 179 -2.50 21.80 13.92
C ALA A 179 -1.65 22.80 13.14
N ASP A 180 -1.57 22.63 11.82
CA ASP A 180 -0.69 23.41 10.96
C ASP A 180 -1.16 24.86 10.78
N LEU A 181 -2.46 25.09 10.57
CA LEU A 181 -2.97 26.46 10.39
C LEU A 181 -2.79 27.29 11.66
N VAL A 182 -3.23 26.78 12.81
CA VAL A 182 -3.14 27.55 14.07
C VAL A 182 -1.69 27.64 14.53
N GLY A 183 -0.93 26.54 14.46
CA GLY A 183 0.46 26.50 14.90
C GLY A 183 1.38 27.36 14.04
N LYS A 184 1.51 27.03 12.75
CA LYS A 184 2.53 27.63 11.87
C LYS A 184 2.10 28.99 11.34
N VAL A 185 0.82 29.15 10.98
CA VAL A 185 0.35 30.37 10.28
C VAL A 185 -0.09 31.45 11.26
N GLU A 186 -0.89 31.11 12.28
CA GLU A 186 -1.42 32.11 13.21
C GLU A 186 -0.46 32.43 14.37
N LEU A 187 0.16 31.40 14.96
CA LEU A 187 1.00 31.54 16.15
C LEU A 187 2.50 31.60 15.85
N GLY A 188 2.93 31.14 14.66
CA GLY A 188 4.33 31.12 14.25
C GLY A 188 5.21 30.18 15.09
N ILE A 189 4.63 29.13 15.66
CA ILE A 189 5.38 28.07 16.34
C ILE A 189 5.79 26.97 15.33
N PRO A 190 6.86 26.20 15.61
CA PRO A 190 7.25 25.07 14.76
C PRO A 190 6.11 24.07 14.52
N GLU A 191 6.19 23.36 13.40
CA GLU A 191 5.37 22.17 13.12
C GLU A 191 5.63 21.11 14.19
N ASP A 192 4.62 20.34 14.59
CA ASP A 192 4.72 19.34 15.68
C ASP A 192 5.16 19.89 17.05
N ASP A 193 5.06 21.20 17.30
CA ASP A 193 5.45 21.77 18.59
C ASP A 193 4.57 21.24 19.75
N PRO A 194 5.15 20.80 20.88
CA PRO A 194 4.41 20.20 21.98
C PRO A 194 3.45 21.15 22.70
N ARG A 195 3.51 22.46 22.42
CA ARG A 195 2.54 23.46 22.92
C ARG A 195 1.23 23.43 22.15
N ASN A 196 1.21 22.85 20.94
CA ASN A 196 0.03 22.74 20.12
C ASN A 196 -0.77 21.48 20.50
N PRO A 197 -2.00 21.62 21.04
CA PRO A 197 -2.77 20.48 21.52
C PRO A 197 -3.25 19.53 20.41
N ALA A 198 -3.19 19.94 19.15
CA ALA A 198 -3.63 19.13 18.02
C ALA A 198 -2.56 18.11 17.55
N VAL A 199 -1.28 18.29 17.94
CA VAL A 199 -0.15 17.49 17.41
C VAL A 199 -0.26 16.00 17.75
N ILE A 200 -0.71 15.64 18.95
CA ILE A 200 -0.93 14.23 19.28
C ILE A 200 -2.05 13.64 18.40
N ALA A 201 -3.11 14.39 18.13
CA ALA A 201 -4.18 13.92 17.26
C ALA A 201 -3.69 13.77 15.80
N ASP A 202 -2.82 14.65 15.35
CA ASP A 202 -2.20 14.58 14.02
C ASP A 202 -1.36 13.31 13.88
N ASN A 203 -0.40 13.11 14.79
CA ASN A 203 0.45 11.92 14.76
C ASN A 203 -0.35 10.61 14.98
N VAL A 204 -1.43 10.63 15.78
CA VAL A 204 -2.38 9.50 15.87
C VAL A 204 -3.02 9.24 14.50
N GLY A 205 -3.43 10.32 13.84
CA GLY A 205 -4.02 10.34 12.50
C GLY A 205 -3.19 9.59 11.48
N ASP A 206 -1.89 9.86 11.41
CA ASP A 206 -1.00 9.18 10.46
C ASP A 206 -1.02 7.65 10.62
N ASN A 207 -1.14 7.15 11.85
CA ASN A 207 -1.18 5.72 12.12
C ASN A 207 -2.55 5.10 11.78
N VAL A 208 -3.66 5.79 12.06
CA VAL A 208 -5.00 5.24 11.83
C VAL A 208 -5.48 5.43 10.39
N GLY A 209 -5.15 6.54 9.75
CA GLY A 209 -5.49 6.85 8.36
C GLY A 209 -4.44 6.32 7.39
N ASP A 210 -3.24 6.90 7.46
CA ASP A 210 -2.22 6.67 6.43
C ASP A 210 -1.50 5.32 6.55
N VAL A 211 -1.58 4.62 7.70
CA VAL A 211 -1.10 3.22 7.84
C VAL A 211 -2.25 2.22 7.79
N ALA A 212 -3.18 2.26 8.76
CA ALA A 212 -4.22 1.22 8.85
C ALA A 212 -5.23 1.31 7.69
N GLY A 213 -5.74 2.50 7.39
CA GLY A 213 -6.68 2.74 6.29
C GLY A 213 -6.06 2.44 4.92
N MET A 214 -4.85 2.93 4.66
CA MET A 214 -4.12 2.66 3.41
C MET A 214 -3.81 1.16 3.24
N GLY A 215 -3.51 0.50 4.33
CA GLY A 215 -3.38 -0.94 4.40
C GLY A 215 -4.56 -1.73 3.90
N ALA A 216 -5.73 -1.40 4.43
CA ALA A 216 -6.99 -2.03 4.05
C ALA A 216 -7.34 -1.76 2.57
N ASP A 217 -7.05 -0.55 2.08
CA ASP A 217 -7.28 -0.14 0.70
C ASP A 217 -6.45 -0.93 -0.33
N LEU A 218 -5.16 -1.15 -0.05
CA LEU A 218 -4.33 -1.97 -0.94
C LEU A 218 -4.59 -3.46 -0.77
N PHE A 219 -5.01 -3.90 0.42
CA PHE A 219 -5.50 -5.26 0.60
C PHE A 219 -6.70 -5.51 -0.30
N ASP A 220 -7.69 -4.62 -0.28
CA ASP A 220 -8.87 -4.71 -1.14
C ASP A 220 -8.48 -4.73 -2.62
N SER A 221 -7.72 -3.73 -3.08
CA SER A 221 -7.29 -3.63 -4.48
C SER A 221 -6.54 -4.89 -4.95
N TYR A 222 -5.63 -5.42 -4.11
CA TYR A 222 -4.89 -6.63 -4.40
C TYR A 222 -5.81 -7.85 -4.53
N VAL A 223 -6.68 -8.07 -3.53
CA VAL A 223 -7.61 -9.19 -3.53
C VAL A 223 -8.58 -9.11 -4.71
N ALA A 224 -9.16 -7.94 -4.96
CA ALA A 224 -10.08 -7.71 -6.06
C ALA A 224 -9.44 -8.03 -7.42
N SER A 225 -8.19 -7.59 -7.64
CA SER A 225 -7.48 -7.87 -8.89
C SER A 225 -7.22 -9.36 -9.12
N VAL A 226 -6.87 -10.11 -8.07
CA VAL A 226 -6.64 -11.56 -8.15
C VAL A 226 -7.95 -12.29 -8.41
N VAL A 227 -9.01 -11.93 -7.68
CA VAL A 227 -10.33 -12.55 -7.81
C VAL A 227 -10.95 -12.27 -9.18
N ALA A 228 -10.86 -11.04 -9.68
CA ALA A 228 -11.34 -10.69 -11.03
C ALA A 228 -10.67 -11.55 -12.11
N ALA A 229 -9.36 -11.72 -12.03
CA ALA A 229 -8.64 -12.59 -12.95
C ALA A 229 -9.05 -14.06 -12.77
N MET A 230 -9.24 -14.56 -11.55
CA MET A 230 -9.67 -15.95 -11.34
C MET A 230 -11.06 -16.23 -11.94
N ILE A 231 -12.02 -15.31 -11.78
CA ILE A 231 -13.39 -15.49 -12.32
C ILE A 231 -13.37 -15.56 -13.84
N LEU A 232 -12.71 -14.59 -14.50
CA LEU A 232 -12.58 -14.59 -15.96
C LEU A 232 -11.76 -15.80 -16.45
N GLY A 233 -10.80 -16.27 -15.66
CA GLY A 233 -10.06 -17.51 -15.95
C GLY A 233 -10.95 -18.74 -15.89
N GLY A 234 -11.83 -18.84 -14.90
CA GLY A 234 -12.79 -19.95 -14.78
C GLY A 234 -13.71 -20.06 -16.00
N GLU A 235 -14.18 -18.94 -16.56
CA GLU A 235 -14.97 -18.92 -17.79
C GLU A 235 -14.20 -19.48 -18.99
N LEU A 236 -12.87 -19.30 -19.04
CA LEU A 236 -12.00 -19.85 -20.09
C LEU A 236 -11.68 -21.33 -19.89
N GLU A 237 -11.60 -21.81 -18.65
CA GLU A 237 -11.48 -23.26 -18.38
C GLU A 237 -12.70 -24.01 -18.87
N MET A 238 -13.90 -23.43 -18.70
CA MET A 238 -15.13 -23.97 -19.27
C MET A 238 -15.10 -24.03 -20.80
N ALA A 239 -14.21 -23.26 -21.45
CA ALA A 239 -13.93 -23.26 -22.88
C ALA A 239 -12.68 -24.10 -23.25
N GLU A 240 -12.34 -25.11 -22.44
CA GLU A 240 -11.25 -26.09 -22.64
C GLU A 240 -9.80 -25.60 -22.41
N LEU A 241 -9.60 -24.37 -21.88
CA LEU A 241 -8.26 -23.87 -21.51
C LEU A 241 -7.90 -24.19 -20.06
N LEU A 242 -7.63 -25.48 -19.78
CA LEU A 242 -7.37 -26.01 -18.43
C LEU A 242 -6.28 -25.23 -17.67
N GLY A 243 -6.56 -24.89 -16.41
CA GLY A 243 -5.61 -24.26 -15.48
C GLY A 243 -5.59 -22.74 -15.49
N THR A 244 -6.35 -22.06 -16.35
CA THR A 244 -6.41 -20.59 -16.43
C THR A 244 -6.94 -19.93 -15.18
N GLU A 245 -7.83 -20.58 -14.45
CA GLU A 245 -8.37 -20.09 -13.17
C GLU A 245 -7.30 -20.03 -12.07
N GLN A 246 -6.29 -20.91 -12.15
CA GLN A 246 -5.24 -21.05 -11.14
C GLN A 246 -4.00 -20.18 -11.42
N ILE A 247 -3.82 -19.70 -12.66
CA ILE A 247 -2.68 -18.86 -13.05
C ILE A 247 -2.58 -17.57 -12.22
N PRO A 248 -3.67 -16.83 -11.94
CA PRO A 248 -3.65 -15.65 -11.08
C PRO A 248 -3.02 -15.92 -9.71
N LEU A 249 -3.34 -17.06 -9.08
CA LEU A 249 -2.76 -17.45 -7.78
C LEU A 249 -1.24 -17.67 -7.88
N ILE A 250 -0.79 -18.31 -8.95
CA ILE A 250 0.64 -18.57 -9.20
C ILE A 250 1.38 -17.23 -9.37
N PHE A 251 0.87 -16.34 -10.22
CA PHE A 251 1.48 -15.04 -10.47
C PHE A 251 1.47 -14.16 -9.21
N ALA A 252 0.37 -14.16 -8.46
CA ALA A 252 0.28 -13.47 -7.18
C ALA A 252 1.31 -14.00 -6.17
N GLY A 253 1.49 -15.32 -6.07
CA GLY A 253 2.50 -15.95 -5.21
C GLY A 253 3.94 -15.63 -5.62
N LEU A 254 4.23 -15.57 -6.92
CA LEU A 254 5.53 -15.12 -7.42
C LEU A 254 5.76 -13.63 -7.14
N GLY A 255 4.71 -12.81 -7.19
CA GLY A 255 4.73 -11.41 -6.78
C GLY A 255 5.08 -11.22 -5.30
N VAL A 256 4.53 -12.07 -4.43
CA VAL A 256 4.90 -12.11 -3.00
C VAL A 256 6.39 -12.46 -2.83
N ILE A 257 6.88 -13.47 -3.54
CA ILE A 257 8.30 -13.85 -3.50
C ILE A 257 9.19 -12.72 -4.02
N ALA A 258 8.82 -12.09 -5.13
CA ALA A 258 9.54 -10.94 -5.66
C ALA A 258 9.59 -9.80 -4.63
N SER A 259 8.47 -9.50 -3.96
CA SER A 259 8.37 -8.48 -2.91
C SER A 259 9.27 -8.80 -1.72
N LEU A 260 9.34 -10.06 -1.29
CA LEU A 260 10.25 -10.50 -0.21
C LEU A 260 11.73 -10.25 -0.56
N ILE A 261 12.13 -10.57 -1.79
CA ILE A 261 13.50 -10.33 -2.26
C ILE A 261 13.74 -8.81 -2.38
N GLY A 262 12.78 -8.06 -2.92
CA GLY A 262 12.82 -6.60 -3.03
C GLY A 262 13.06 -5.92 -1.69
N VAL A 263 12.22 -6.22 -0.69
CA VAL A 263 12.35 -5.71 0.68
C VAL A 263 13.73 -6.01 1.27
N ALA A 264 14.31 -7.18 1.00
CA ALA A 264 15.61 -7.57 1.55
C ALA A 264 16.80 -6.76 0.99
N VAL A 265 16.69 -6.22 -0.23
CA VAL A 265 17.78 -5.51 -0.91
C VAL A 265 17.75 -3.99 -0.71
N VAL A 266 16.63 -3.39 -0.30
CA VAL A 266 16.52 -1.93 -0.11
C VAL A 266 17.42 -1.44 1.02
N ARG A 267 18.33 -0.52 0.70
CA ARG A 267 19.29 0.07 1.63
C ARG A 267 19.63 1.51 1.25
N VAL A 268 19.93 2.33 2.25
CA VAL A 268 20.39 3.72 2.08
C VAL A 268 21.79 3.90 2.66
N GLY A 269 22.71 4.45 1.88
CA GLY A 269 24.04 4.87 2.36
C GLY A 269 23.99 6.12 3.24
N LYS A 270 25.09 6.44 3.95
CA LYS A 270 25.17 7.59 4.89
C LYS A 270 24.78 8.95 4.28
N LYS A 271 25.04 9.16 2.98
CA LYS A 271 24.65 10.35 2.21
C LYS A 271 23.69 10.01 1.07
N GLY A 272 23.00 8.87 1.16
CA GLY A 272 22.06 8.42 0.14
C GLY A 272 20.81 9.28 0.08
N ASN A 273 19.96 9.02 -0.92
CA ASN A 273 18.63 9.61 -1.04
C ASN A 273 17.61 8.47 -0.76
N PRO A 274 16.75 8.59 0.27
CA PRO A 274 15.75 7.58 0.60
C PRO A 274 14.79 7.29 -0.56
N GLY A 275 14.30 8.31 -1.25
CA GLY A 275 13.41 8.16 -2.40
C GLY A 275 14.03 7.34 -3.52
N LYS A 276 15.32 7.57 -3.85
CA LYS A 276 16.04 6.74 -4.83
C LYS A 276 16.17 5.29 -4.40
N ALA A 277 16.34 5.02 -3.10
CA ALA A 277 16.43 3.66 -2.58
C ALA A 277 15.07 2.94 -2.63
N LEU A 278 13.98 3.63 -2.31
CA LEU A 278 12.62 3.11 -2.43
C LEU A 278 12.29 2.80 -3.90
N ASN A 279 12.56 3.74 -4.82
CA ASN A 279 12.38 3.55 -6.25
C ASN A 279 13.22 2.37 -6.79
N PHE A 280 14.48 2.24 -6.34
CA PHE A 280 15.32 1.08 -6.69
C PHE A 280 14.69 -0.24 -6.22
N GLY A 281 14.17 -0.29 -4.99
CA GLY A 281 13.47 -1.46 -4.46
C GLY A 281 12.29 -1.86 -5.33
N THR A 282 11.47 -0.89 -5.76
CA THR A 282 10.35 -1.10 -6.66
C THR A 282 10.80 -1.66 -8.02
N TYR A 283 11.75 -1.00 -8.70
CA TYR A 283 12.21 -1.46 -10.01
C TYR A 283 12.87 -2.83 -9.97
N PHE A 284 13.67 -3.10 -8.93
CA PHE A 284 14.28 -4.40 -8.72
C PHE A 284 13.21 -5.48 -8.52
N THR A 285 12.16 -5.18 -7.74
CA THR A 285 11.03 -6.09 -7.53
C THR A 285 10.30 -6.39 -8.85
N CYS A 286 10.07 -5.37 -9.70
CA CYS A 286 9.49 -5.58 -11.04
C CYS A 286 10.34 -6.55 -11.87
N ILE A 287 11.66 -6.34 -11.93
CA ILE A 287 12.57 -7.20 -12.71
C ILE A 287 12.53 -8.65 -12.19
N VAL A 288 12.57 -8.83 -10.87
CA VAL A 288 12.48 -10.17 -10.26
C VAL A 288 11.13 -10.81 -10.59
N PHE A 289 10.02 -10.08 -10.49
CA PHE A 289 8.70 -10.58 -10.84
C PHE A 289 8.61 -11.00 -12.31
N THR A 290 9.06 -10.16 -13.25
CA THR A 290 9.10 -10.47 -14.68
C THR A 290 9.91 -11.75 -14.96
N ALA A 291 11.10 -11.88 -14.35
CA ALA A 291 11.95 -13.05 -14.55
C ALA A 291 11.35 -14.34 -13.96
N LEU A 292 10.81 -14.28 -12.74
CA LEU A 292 10.19 -15.42 -12.08
C LEU A 292 8.94 -15.89 -12.81
N THR A 293 8.06 -14.96 -13.20
CA THR A 293 6.85 -15.29 -13.96
C THR A 293 7.17 -15.81 -15.35
N PHE A 294 8.23 -15.32 -16.01
CA PHE A 294 8.66 -15.85 -17.31
C PHE A 294 9.12 -17.30 -17.18
N LEU A 295 9.97 -17.59 -16.18
CA LEU A 295 10.45 -18.95 -15.92
C LEU A 295 9.28 -19.91 -15.68
N VAL A 296 8.32 -19.53 -14.84
CA VAL A 296 7.15 -20.38 -14.56
C VAL A 296 6.23 -20.50 -15.77
N THR A 297 6.08 -19.44 -16.56
CA THR A 297 5.31 -19.48 -17.81
C THR A 297 5.91 -20.50 -18.78
N TYR A 298 7.23 -20.52 -18.92
CA TYR A 298 7.93 -21.49 -19.76
C TYR A 298 7.86 -22.92 -19.21
N LEU A 299 8.09 -23.11 -17.90
CA LEU A 299 8.13 -24.45 -17.27
C LEU A 299 6.76 -25.14 -17.20
N LEU A 300 5.68 -24.37 -17.04
CA LEU A 300 4.31 -24.88 -16.95
C LEU A 300 3.56 -24.81 -18.29
N GLU A 301 4.25 -24.43 -19.37
CA GLU A 301 3.66 -24.25 -20.71
C GLU A 301 2.43 -23.33 -20.71
N ILE A 302 2.43 -22.33 -19.83
CA ILE A 302 1.37 -21.32 -19.78
C ILE A 302 1.45 -20.48 -21.05
N ASN A 303 0.29 -20.14 -21.60
CA ASN A 303 0.21 -19.28 -22.77
C ASN A 303 0.94 -17.95 -22.53
N ILE A 304 1.93 -17.66 -23.38
CA ILE A 304 2.79 -16.48 -23.27
C ILE A 304 2.01 -15.17 -23.32
N GLY A 305 0.84 -15.14 -23.96
CA GLY A 305 -0.05 -13.98 -23.99
C GLY A 305 -0.49 -13.53 -22.59
N ILE A 306 -0.68 -14.46 -21.66
CA ILE A 306 -1.01 -14.17 -20.25
C ILE A 306 0.15 -13.45 -19.56
N TRP A 307 1.37 -13.94 -19.78
CA TRP A 307 2.57 -13.33 -19.23
C TRP A 307 2.83 -11.94 -19.82
N ILE A 308 2.66 -11.76 -21.13
CA ILE A 308 2.81 -10.45 -21.77
C ILE A 308 1.76 -9.48 -21.23
N ALA A 309 0.51 -9.89 -21.11
CA ALA A 309 -0.57 -9.07 -20.55
C ALA A 309 -0.25 -8.61 -19.11
N ALA A 310 0.21 -9.52 -18.24
CA ALA A 310 0.63 -9.17 -16.89
C ALA A 310 1.79 -8.15 -16.88
N ASN A 311 2.77 -8.31 -17.78
CA ASN A 311 3.90 -7.37 -17.86
C ASN A 311 3.53 -6.02 -18.48
N ILE A 312 2.51 -5.94 -19.34
CA ILE A 312 1.95 -4.67 -19.81
C ILE A 312 1.41 -3.86 -18.63
N GLY A 313 0.66 -4.51 -17.74
CA GLY A 313 0.15 -3.88 -16.52
C GLY A 313 1.26 -3.45 -15.56
N LEU A 314 2.25 -4.31 -15.32
CA LEU A 314 3.44 -3.99 -14.52
C LEU A 314 4.18 -2.77 -15.08
N LEU A 315 4.42 -2.73 -16.40
CA LEU A 315 5.10 -1.62 -17.06
C LEU A 315 4.29 -0.33 -16.96
N SER A 316 2.96 -0.40 -17.12
CA SER A 316 2.08 0.74 -16.91
C SER A 316 2.18 1.27 -15.47
N GLY A 317 2.23 0.38 -14.48
CA GLY A 317 2.46 0.75 -13.08
C GLY A 317 3.80 1.46 -12.86
N VAL A 318 4.88 0.95 -13.48
CA VAL A 318 6.20 1.61 -13.43
C VAL A 318 6.16 3.01 -14.04
N ILE A 319 5.47 3.19 -15.17
CA ILE A 319 5.31 4.51 -15.81
C ILE A 319 4.50 5.46 -14.91
N ILE A 320 3.42 4.97 -14.30
CA ILE A 320 2.64 5.74 -13.31
C ILE A 320 3.52 6.14 -12.14
N GLY A 321 4.35 5.24 -11.61
CA GLY A 321 5.29 5.55 -10.54
C GLY A 321 6.32 6.62 -10.92
N ILE A 322 6.96 6.51 -12.09
CA ILE A 322 7.95 7.49 -12.59
C ILE A 322 7.32 8.86 -12.78
N THR A 323 6.12 8.89 -13.37
CA THR A 323 5.42 10.16 -13.63
C THR A 323 4.93 10.79 -12.33
N THR A 324 4.45 9.99 -11.38
CA THR A 324 4.09 10.47 -10.04
C THR A 324 5.31 11.05 -9.30
N ASP A 325 6.44 10.35 -9.28
CA ASP A 325 7.72 10.87 -8.74
C ASP A 325 8.08 12.23 -9.34
N TYR A 326 7.90 12.39 -10.66
CA TYR A 326 8.19 13.65 -11.34
C TYR A 326 7.32 14.82 -10.84
N PHE A 327 6.04 14.58 -10.55
CA PHE A 327 5.10 15.63 -10.11
C PHE A 327 5.10 15.87 -8.61
N THR A 328 5.59 14.95 -7.78
CA THR A 328 5.51 15.06 -6.32
C THR A 328 6.85 15.18 -5.60
N SER A 329 7.96 14.77 -6.22
CA SER A 329 9.27 14.84 -5.58
C SER A 329 9.75 16.29 -5.47
N ILE A 330 10.34 16.64 -4.31
CA ILE A 330 10.95 17.95 -4.05
C ILE A 330 12.17 18.24 -4.93
N ASP A 331 12.76 17.20 -5.55
CA ASP A 331 13.92 17.31 -6.42
C ASP A 331 13.53 17.62 -7.90
N ARG A 332 12.25 17.85 -8.18
CA ARG A 332 11.70 17.94 -9.55
C ARG A 332 11.03 19.28 -9.83
N SER A 333 11.03 19.66 -11.12
CA SER A 333 10.60 20.98 -11.56
C SER A 333 9.17 21.37 -11.14
N PRO A 334 8.14 20.50 -11.21
CA PRO A 334 6.78 20.86 -10.80
C PRO A 334 6.70 21.32 -9.33
N THR A 335 7.30 20.54 -8.42
CA THR A 335 7.32 20.85 -6.99
C THR A 335 8.16 22.08 -6.68
N ILE A 336 9.34 22.21 -7.31
CA ILE A 336 10.20 23.39 -7.15
C ILE A 336 9.48 24.66 -7.60
N LYS A 337 8.82 24.64 -8.76
CA LYS A 337 8.05 25.80 -9.26
C LYS A 337 6.85 26.14 -8.38
N THR A 338 6.20 25.13 -7.82
CA THR A 338 5.12 25.33 -6.85
C THR A 338 5.65 26.00 -5.58
N ALA A 339 6.80 25.56 -5.05
CA ALA A 339 7.47 26.22 -3.93
C ALA A 339 7.88 27.67 -4.27
N GLU A 340 8.50 27.92 -5.43
CA GLU A 340 8.86 29.26 -5.91
C GLU A 340 7.64 30.20 -5.98
N SER A 341 6.48 29.69 -6.42
CA SER A 341 5.25 30.47 -6.51
C SER A 341 4.74 30.99 -5.16
N SER A 342 5.16 30.36 -4.04
CA SER A 342 4.86 30.84 -2.69
C SER A 342 5.41 32.24 -2.41
N GLN A 343 6.45 32.69 -3.14
CA GLN A 343 6.99 34.06 -3.04
C GLN A 343 5.97 35.13 -3.47
N THR A 344 4.97 34.75 -4.27
CA THR A 344 3.93 35.66 -4.78
C THR A 344 2.63 35.61 -3.98
N GLY A 345 2.54 34.72 -2.99
CA GLY A 345 1.39 34.55 -2.10
C GLY A 345 0.61 33.25 -2.29
N ALA A 346 -0.24 32.94 -1.31
CA ALA A 346 -0.94 31.65 -1.22
C ALA A 346 -1.87 31.37 -2.42
N ALA A 347 -2.53 32.39 -2.98
CA ALA A 347 -3.45 32.21 -4.10
C ALA A 347 -2.72 31.65 -5.35
N ILE A 348 -1.56 32.20 -5.69
CA ILE A 348 -0.77 31.75 -6.84
C ILE A 348 -0.16 30.36 -6.56
N ASN A 349 0.23 30.09 -5.31
CA ASN A 349 0.68 28.76 -4.90
C ASN A 349 -0.41 27.69 -5.13
N ILE A 350 -1.63 27.93 -4.64
CA ILE A 350 -2.77 27.03 -4.82
C ILE A 350 -3.07 26.81 -6.31
N ILE A 351 -3.11 27.88 -7.11
CA ILE A 351 -3.37 27.79 -8.56
C ILE A 351 -2.27 26.97 -9.27
N THR A 352 -1.01 27.21 -8.91
CA THR A 352 0.14 26.50 -9.50
C THR A 352 0.11 25.01 -9.17
N GLY A 353 -0.09 24.68 -7.89
CA GLY A 353 -0.22 23.29 -7.45
C GLY A 353 -1.41 22.58 -8.09
N PHE A 354 -2.58 23.24 -8.15
CA PHE A 354 -3.77 22.69 -8.80
C PHE A 354 -3.55 22.45 -10.30
N SER A 355 -2.89 23.38 -11.00
CA SER A 355 -2.55 23.23 -12.42
C SER A 355 -1.65 22.02 -12.67
N TYR A 356 -0.57 21.87 -11.90
CA TYR A 356 0.29 20.69 -12.00
C TYR A 356 -0.45 19.39 -11.63
N GLY A 357 -1.37 19.45 -10.65
CA GLY A 357 -2.29 18.36 -10.33
C GLY A 357 -3.09 17.89 -11.54
N LEU A 358 -3.73 18.81 -12.28
CA LEU A 358 -4.47 18.49 -13.49
C LEU A 358 -3.58 17.90 -14.60
N ILE A 359 -2.38 18.44 -14.79
CA ILE A 359 -1.43 17.92 -15.78
C ILE A 359 -0.96 16.50 -15.38
N SER A 360 -0.78 16.24 -14.09
CA SER A 360 -0.30 14.95 -13.60
C SER A 360 -1.28 13.78 -13.85
N LEU A 361 -2.55 14.08 -14.15
CA LEU A 361 -3.56 13.06 -14.49
C LEU A 361 -3.34 12.43 -15.87
N PHE A 362 -2.70 13.16 -16.80
CA PHE A 362 -2.62 12.73 -18.19
C PHE A 362 -1.81 11.44 -18.39
N PRO A 363 -0.60 11.29 -17.80
CA PRO A 363 0.17 10.05 -17.97
C PRO A 363 -0.51 8.81 -17.40
N PRO A 364 -1.10 8.81 -16.17
CA PRO A 364 -1.83 7.64 -15.67
C PRO A 364 -3.05 7.28 -16.51
N LEU A 365 -3.86 8.24 -16.95
CA LEU A 365 -5.05 7.97 -17.77
C LEU A 365 -4.68 7.34 -19.11
N LEU A 366 -3.67 7.90 -19.81
CA LEU A 366 -3.15 7.28 -21.03
C LEU A 366 -2.53 5.92 -20.76
N GLY A 367 -1.79 5.77 -19.66
CA GLY A 367 -1.16 4.52 -19.27
C GLY A 367 -2.18 3.40 -19.06
N ILE A 368 -3.32 3.69 -18.42
CA ILE A 368 -4.41 2.72 -18.23
C ILE A 368 -5.05 2.38 -19.58
N GLY A 369 -5.39 3.37 -20.41
CA GLY A 369 -6.05 3.14 -21.70
C GLY A 369 -5.17 2.39 -22.72
N ILE A 370 -3.88 2.72 -22.77
CA ILE A 370 -2.91 2.00 -23.60
C ILE A 370 -2.70 0.59 -23.06
N ALA A 371 -2.56 0.43 -21.74
CA ALA A 371 -2.35 -0.90 -21.14
C ALA A 371 -3.55 -1.81 -21.34
N SER A 372 -4.79 -1.32 -21.15
CA SER A 372 -6.00 -2.12 -21.35
C SER A 372 -6.14 -2.54 -22.82
N THR A 373 -6.03 -1.60 -23.75
CA THR A 373 -6.13 -1.87 -25.20
C THR A 373 -5.05 -2.83 -25.66
N THR A 374 -3.80 -2.63 -25.23
CA THR A 374 -2.68 -3.51 -25.61
C THR A 374 -2.85 -4.90 -25.01
N ALA A 375 -3.21 -5.01 -23.73
CA ALA A 375 -3.42 -6.29 -23.08
C ALA A 375 -4.57 -7.07 -23.72
N TYR A 376 -5.64 -6.39 -24.10
CA TYR A 376 -6.79 -6.96 -24.80
C TYR A 376 -6.37 -7.59 -26.14
N TYR A 377 -5.78 -6.81 -27.05
CA TYR A 377 -5.42 -7.32 -28.38
C TYR A 377 -4.29 -8.33 -28.35
N VAL A 378 -3.34 -8.20 -27.42
CA VAL A 378 -2.28 -9.20 -27.24
C VAL A 378 -2.90 -10.53 -26.77
N ALA A 379 -3.81 -10.51 -25.80
CA ALA A 379 -4.47 -11.73 -25.36
C ALA A 379 -5.23 -12.40 -26.50
N GLU A 380 -6.01 -11.65 -27.29
CA GLU A 380 -6.71 -12.18 -28.46
C GLU A 380 -5.77 -12.78 -29.51
N TYR A 381 -4.65 -12.11 -29.80
CA TYR A 381 -3.65 -12.61 -30.74
C TYR A 381 -3.08 -13.97 -30.32
N PHE A 382 -2.94 -14.21 -29.02
CA PHE A 382 -2.49 -15.47 -28.46
C PHE A 382 -3.63 -16.45 -28.15
N GLY A 383 -4.86 -16.17 -28.60
CA GLY A 383 -6.01 -17.08 -28.46
C GLY A 383 -6.64 -17.10 -27.05
N ILE A 384 -6.49 -16.02 -26.29
CA ILE A 384 -7.06 -15.85 -24.95
C ILE A 384 -8.12 -14.73 -25.03
N SER A 385 -9.14 -14.75 -24.16
CA SER A 385 -10.08 -13.63 -24.06
C SER A 385 -9.36 -12.32 -23.76
N GLY A 386 -9.68 -11.27 -24.51
CA GLY A 386 -9.13 -9.93 -24.30
C GLY A 386 -9.42 -9.39 -22.90
N LEU A 387 -10.60 -9.66 -22.34
CA LEU A 387 -10.97 -9.25 -20.98
C LEU A 387 -10.09 -9.92 -19.92
N TYR A 388 -9.78 -11.20 -20.09
CA TYR A 388 -8.84 -11.90 -19.22
C TYR A 388 -7.41 -11.34 -19.35
N GLY A 389 -7.01 -10.90 -20.54
CA GLY A 389 -5.79 -10.12 -20.74
C GLY A 389 -5.75 -8.85 -19.88
N ILE A 390 -6.84 -8.08 -19.86
CA ILE A 390 -6.96 -6.86 -19.04
C ILE A 390 -6.88 -7.19 -17.54
N SER A 391 -7.58 -8.23 -17.06
CA SER A 391 -7.51 -8.62 -15.64
C SER A 391 -6.12 -9.09 -15.25
N MET A 392 -5.41 -9.80 -16.13
CA MET A 392 -4.03 -10.20 -15.90
C MET A 392 -3.08 -9.00 -15.89
N ALA A 393 -3.34 -7.95 -16.69
CA ALA A 393 -2.62 -6.68 -16.59
C ALA A 393 -2.87 -6.00 -15.22
N ALA A 394 -4.12 -5.97 -14.73
CA ALA A 394 -4.43 -5.43 -13.40
C ALA A 394 -3.67 -6.17 -12.30
N LEU A 395 -3.68 -7.50 -12.33
CA LEU A 395 -2.91 -8.35 -11.41
C LEU A 395 -1.41 -8.08 -11.54
N GLY A 396 -0.89 -7.97 -12.75
CA GLY A 396 0.51 -7.69 -13.02
C GLY A 396 0.98 -6.35 -12.44
N MET A 397 0.12 -5.34 -12.41
CA MET A 397 0.40 -4.05 -11.78
C MET A 397 0.49 -4.16 -10.25
N LEU A 398 -0.39 -4.95 -9.62
CA LEU A 398 -0.43 -5.16 -8.16
C LEU A 398 0.37 -6.36 -7.65
N SER A 399 1.06 -7.09 -8.54
CA SER A 399 1.84 -8.26 -8.15
C SER A 399 2.98 -7.91 -7.18
N ILE A 400 3.49 -6.68 -7.27
CA ILE A 400 4.57 -6.15 -6.43
C ILE A 400 4.07 -5.30 -5.25
N VAL A 401 2.76 -5.35 -4.96
CA VAL A 401 2.12 -4.46 -3.98
C VAL A 401 2.74 -4.56 -2.58
N GLY A 402 3.33 -5.71 -2.21
CA GLY A 402 4.05 -5.86 -0.94
C GLY A 402 5.22 -4.90 -0.80
N MET A 403 5.96 -4.63 -1.88
CA MET A 403 7.04 -3.63 -1.91
C MET A 403 6.49 -2.20 -1.97
N ILE A 404 5.40 -1.98 -2.71
CA ILE A 404 4.77 -0.65 -2.83
C ILE A 404 4.21 -0.19 -1.47
N VAL A 405 3.42 -1.02 -0.79
CA VAL A 405 2.91 -0.75 0.56
C VAL A 405 4.04 -0.56 1.56
N ALA A 406 5.17 -1.27 1.41
CA ALA A 406 6.32 -1.07 2.27
C ALA A 406 6.88 0.36 2.19
N GLY A 407 6.94 0.92 0.98
CA GLY A 407 7.33 2.31 0.74
C GLY A 407 6.28 3.33 1.18
N ASP A 408 4.99 2.99 1.06
CA ASP A 408 3.89 3.82 1.53
C ASP A 408 3.90 3.96 3.06
N ALA A 409 3.82 2.82 3.77
CA ALA A 409 3.81 2.78 5.23
C ALA A 409 5.12 3.28 5.87
N TYR A 410 6.23 3.31 5.11
CA TYR A 410 7.46 3.99 5.52
C TYR A 410 7.24 5.50 5.71
N GLY A 411 6.36 6.14 4.94
CA GLY A 411 6.07 7.56 5.00
C GLY A 411 5.52 7.99 6.36
N PRO A 412 4.33 7.51 6.79
CA PRO A 412 3.75 7.83 8.09
C PRO A 412 4.68 7.52 9.28
N ILE A 413 5.51 6.47 9.16
CA ILE A 413 6.48 6.12 10.20
C ILE A 413 7.57 7.19 10.31
N SER A 414 8.01 7.72 9.18
CA SER A 414 9.02 8.78 9.11
C SER A 414 8.46 10.12 9.56
N ASP A 415 7.21 10.39 9.20
CA ASP A 415 6.42 11.56 9.61
C ASP A 415 6.27 11.63 11.13
N ASN A 416 5.72 10.58 11.75
CA ASN A 416 5.67 10.47 13.21
C ASN A 416 7.06 10.50 13.88
N ALA A 417 8.11 10.00 13.22
CA ALA A 417 9.45 10.07 13.77
C ALA A 417 9.97 11.51 13.85
N LYS A 418 9.62 12.35 12.87
CA LYS A 418 9.84 13.81 12.90
C LYS A 418 9.03 14.43 14.03
N GLY A 419 7.72 14.18 14.11
CA GLY A 419 6.87 14.73 15.16
C GLY A 419 7.33 14.36 16.58
N ILE A 420 7.77 13.12 16.80
CA ILE A 420 8.36 12.71 18.09
C ILE A 420 9.69 13.43 18.35
N ALA A 421 10.52 13.64 17.32
CA ALA A 421 11.79 14.35 17.48
C ALA A 421 11.59 15.81 17.89
N GLU A 422 10.61 16.49 17.30
CA GLU A 422 10.24 17.87 17.64
C GLU A 422 9.67 17.97 19.06
N GLN A 423 8.67 17.14 19.37
CA GLN A 423 8.03 17.11 20.70
C GLN A 423 8.99 16.73 21.83
N ALA A 424 10.04 15.96 21.54
CA ALA A 424 11.10 15.61 22.48
C ALA A 424 12.25 16.64 22.50
N SER A 425 12.13 17.74 21.75
CA SER A 425 13.14 18.80 21.64
C SER A 425 14.54 18.26 21.30
N LEU A 426 14.60 17.33 20.35
CA LEU A 426 15.87 16.84 19.83
C LEU A 426 16.56 17.93 19.00
N SER A 427 17.83 17.72 18.65
CA SER A 427 18.59 18.75 17.93
C SER A 427 18.13 18.89 16.48
N GLU A 428 18.32 20.07 15.91
CA GLU A 428 18.02 20.41 14.51
C GLU A 428 18.55 19.37 13.51
N LYS A 429 19.74 18.82 13.77
CA LYS A 429 20.34 17.79 12.93
C LYS A 429 19.52 16.49 12.88
N VAL A 430 18.81 16.16 13.95
CA VAL A 430 17.91 14.99 14.01
C VAL A 430 16.65 15.27 13.20
N ILE A 431 16.11 16.47 13.33
CA ILE A 431 14.93 16.94 12.59
C ILE A 431 15.24 16.94 11.09
N GLU A 432 16.39 17.48 10.65
CA GLU A 432 16.83 17.45 9.24
C GLU A 432 16.92 16.03 8.68
N VAL A 433 17.35 15.05 9.50
CA VAL A 433 17.38 13.64 9.08
C VAL A 433 15.97 13.08 8.93
N ALA A 434 15.06 13.41 9.85
CA ALA A 434 13.67 12.97 9.82
C ALA A 434 12.90 13.61 8.64
N ASP A 435 13.09 14.91 8.38
CA ASP A 435 12.50 15.62 7.23
C ASP A 435 12.90 14.98 5.90
N ARG A 436 14.16 14.57 5.77
CA ARG A 436 14.63 13.87 4.57
C ARG A 436 14.00 12.49 4.40
N LEU A 437 13.64 11.84 5.50
CA LEU A 437 12.92 10.56 5.46
C LEU A 437 11.46 10.80 5.05
N ASP A 438 10.80 11.77 5.68
CA ASP A 438 9.40 12.13 5.44
C ASP A 438 9.16 12.62 4.01
N ALA A 439 9.99 13.52 3.49
CA ALA A 439 9.86 14.01 2.10
C ALA A 439 9.89 12.88 1.06
N ALA A 440 10.70 11.84 1.29
CA ALA A 440 10.69 10.64 0.46
C ALA A 440 9.45 9.77 0.68
N GLY A 441 8.94 9.75 1.90
CA GLY A 441 7.65 9.15 2.27
C GLY A 441 6.49 9.76 1.50
N ASN A 442 6.40 11.10 1.44
CA ASN A 442 5.35 11.82 0.72
C ASN A 442 5.30 11.46 -0.78
N THR A 443 6.46 11.32 -1.42
CA THR A 443 6.53 10.84 -2.80
C THR A 443 6.09 9.37 -2.93
N SER A 444 6.47 8.52 -1.96
CA SER A 444 6.12 7.10 -1.97
C SER A 444 4.62 6.86 -1.71
N LYS A 445 3.99 7.64 -0.82
CA LYS A 445 2.54 7.71 -0.61
C LYS A 445 1.82 8.01 -1.93
N ALA A 446 2.31 9.01 -2.68
CA ALA A 446 1.71 9.39 -3.96
C ALA A 446 1.86 8.29 -5.03
N ILE A 447 3.05 7.70 -5.17
CA ILE A 447 3.30 6.58 -6.09
C ILE A 447 2.32 5.45 -5.80
N THR A 448 2.14 5.10 -4.54
CA THR A 448 1.25 4.02 -4.11
C THR A 448 -0.21 4.28 -4.48
N LYS A 449 -0.70 5.50 -4.26
CA LYS A 449 -2.03 5.93 -4.73
C LYS A 449 -2.16 5.82 -6.25
N GLY A 450 -1.10 6.16 -7.00
CA GLY A 450 -1.04 5.98 -8.44
C GLY A 450 -1.21 4.51 -8.87
N PHE A 451 -0.50 3.58 -8.21
CA PHE A 451 -0.67 2.13 -8.45
C PHE A 451 -2.07 1.65 -8.11
N ALA A 452 -2.64 2.09 -6.98
CA ALA A 452 -4.00 1.71 -6.56
C ALA A 452 -5.04 2.14 -7.60
N ILE A 453 -4.99 3.41 -8.04
CA ILE A 453 -5.92 3.97 -9.04
C ILE A 453 -5.71 3.29 -10.40
N GLY A 454 -4.47 3.10 -10.82
CA GLY A 454 -4.14 2.44 -12.09
C GLY A 454 -4.69 1.02 -12.16
N ALA A 455 -4.49 0.25 -11.10
CA ALA A 455 -4.96 -1.12 -11.02
C ALA A 455 -6.48 -1.22 -10.86
N ALA A 456 -7.10 -0.32 -10.08
CA ALA A 456 -8.55 -0.22 -9.99
C ALA A 456 -9.16 0.10 -11.36
N GLY A 457 -8.57 1.02 -12.12
CA GLY A 457 -9.00 1.34 -13.48
C GLY A 457 -8.98 0.13 -14.41
N LEU A 458 -7.88 -0.64 -14.41
CA LEU A 458 -7.78 -1.88 -15.20
C LEU A 458 -8.78 -2.96 -14.71
N THR A 459 -8.90 -3.14 -13.39
CA THR A 459 -9.78 -4.15 -12.79
C THR A 459 -11.25 -3.86 -13.12
N VAL A 460 -11.67 -2.60 -13.00
CA VAL A 460 -13.03 -2.18 -13.36
C VAL A 460 -13.30 -2.47 -14.82
N ILE A 461 -12.39 -2.10 -15.74
CA ILE A 461 -12.57 -2.39 -17.18
C ILE A 461 -12.73 -3.89 -17.45
N SER A 462 -12.02 -4.76 -16.72
CA SER A 462 -12.16 -6.20 -16.89
C SER A 462 -13.47 -6.78 -16.34
N LEU A 463 -14.11 -6.11 -15.39
CA LEU A 463 -15.35 -6.54 -14.73
C LEU A 463 -16.62 -5.88 -15.33
N LEU A 464 -16.47 -4.91 -16.23
CA LEU A 464 -17.55 -4.27 -17.00
C LEU A 464 -18.00 -5.18 -18.14
#